data_AF-A0A2D7ZG69-F1
#
_entry.id   AF-A0A2D7ZG69-F1
#
_cell.length_a   1.000
_cell.length_b   1.000
_cell.length_c   1.000
_cell.angle_alpha   90.00
_cell.angle_beta   90.00
_cell.angle_gamma   90.00
#
_symmetry.space_group_name_H-M   'P 1'
#
loop_
_entity.id
_entity.type
_entity.pdbx_description
1 polymer ?
#
loop_
_entity_poly.entity_id
_entity_poly.type
_entity_poly.pdbx_seq_one_letter_code
_entity_poly.pdbx_strand_id
1 'polypeptide(L)'
;MALRLSLIVAATVVALSGPALASSPDAWADFRVEVRDTCLAAAKAQGMTSPEVIVHPFGSASYGIAVLREGDDKRICVFNKATKAVELT
;
A
#
# COMPACT_ATOMS: atom_id res chain seq x y z
N MET A 1 -59.14 13.48 -16.54
CA MET A 1 -58.93 14.69 -15.71
C MET A 1 -58.37 14.20 -14.39
N ALA A 2 -57.14 14.43 -13.93
CA ALA A 2 -55.98 15.19 -14.35
C ALA A 2 -54.75 14.37 -13.87
N LEU A 3 -53.80 14.08 -14.75
CA LEU A 3 -52.49 14.74 -14.83
C LEU A 3 -51.60 14.56 -13.58
N ARG A 4 -50.65 13.62 -13.72
CA ARG A 4 -49.22 13.71 -13.35
C ARG A 4 -48.86 14.32 -11.99
N LEU A 5 -48.22 13.51 -11.14
CA LEU A 5 -46.93 13.92 -10.59
C LEU A 5 -46.10 12.68 -10.20
N SER A 6 -45.17 12.31 -11.07
CA SER A 6 -44.09 11.39 -10.78
C SER A 6 -43.22 11.98 -9.66
N LEU A 7 -43.30 11.45 -8.43
CA LEU A 7 -42.28 11.73 -7.42
C LEU A 7 -41.14 10.71 -7.57
N ILE A 8 -40.23 11.01 -8.50
CA ILE A 8 -38.90 10.42 -8.50
C ILE A 8 -38.19 11.01 -7.29
N VAL A 9 -38.07 10.23 -6.21
CA VAL A 9 -37.19 10.56 -5.09
C VAL A 9 -35.76 10.39 -5.60
N ALA A 10 -35.22 11.44 -6.21
CA ALA A 10 -33.81 11.54 -6.52
C ALA A 10 -33.06 11.74 -5.19
N ALA A 11 -32.68 10.63 -4.55
CA ALA A 11 -31.74 10.66 -3.44
C ALA A 11 -30.38 11.12 -3.98
N THR A 12 -30.12 12.43 -3.88
CA THR A 12 -28.81 13.01 -4.15
C THR A 12 -27.83 12.50 -3.10
N VAL A 13 -27.10 11.43 -3.43
CA VAL A 13 -25.90 11.02 -2.70
C VAL A 13 -24.85 12.12 -2.95
N VAL A 14 -24.80 13.10 -2.07
CA VAL A 14 -23.69 14.06 -2.03
C VAL A 14 -22.47 13.26 -1.58
N ALA A 15 -21.62 12.87 -2.53
CA ALA A 15 -20.32 12.30 -2.21
C ALA A 15 -19.52 13.39 -1.47
N LEU A 16 -19.37 13.23 -0.14
CA LEU A 16 -18.42 14.03 0.62
C LEU A 16 -17.02 13.66 0.15
N SER A 17 -16.54 14.33 -0.90
CA SER A 17 -15.13 14.40 -1.22
C SER A 17 -14.45 15.27 -0.15
N GLY A 18 -14.22 14.68 1.03
CA GLY A 18 -13.42 15.29 2.08
C GLY A 18 -12.00 15.58 1.60
N PRO A 19 -11.28 16.50 2.25
CA PRO A 19 -9.90 16.82 1.87
C PRO A 19 -9.05 15.55 1.85
N ALA A 20 -8.42 15.28 0.72
CA ALA A 20 -7.41 14.24 0.62
C ALA A 20 -6.18 14.72 1.41
N LEU A 21 -6.10 14.34 2.68
CA LEU A 21 -4.92 14.57 3.50
C LEU A 21 -3.80 13.70 2.93
N ALA A 22 -2.88 14.32 2.20
CA ALA A 22 -1.62 13.68 1.87
C ALA A 22 -0.94 13.26 3.18
N SER A 23 -0.41 12.03 3.24
CA SER A 23 0.32 11.60 4.43
C SER A 23 1.53 12.52 4.67
N SER A 24 1.81 12.78 5.94
CA SER A 24 2.94 13.62 6.34
C SER A 24 4.28 12.96 5.97
N PRO A 25 5.37 13.74 5.85
CA PRO A 25 6.72 13.20 5.64
C PRO A 25 7.10 12.14 6.67
N ASP A 26 6.73 12.35 7.94
CA ASP A 26 7.02 11.43 9.05
C ASP A 26 6.26 10.11 8.89
N ALA A 27 4.97 10.15 8.54
CA ALA A 27 4.19 8.95 8.27
C ALA A 27 4.79 8.12 7.13
N TRP A 28 5.35 8.77 6.11
CA TRP A 28 6.07 8.07 5.05
C TRP A 28 7.41 7.47 5.50
N ALA A 29 8.11 8.12 6.43
CA ALA A 29 9.35 7.58 6.98
C ALA A 29 9.08 6.30 7.79
N ASP A 30 8.09 6.32 8.67
CA ASP A 30 7.68 5.16 9.47
C ASP A 30 7.20 4.01 8.58
N PHE A 31 6.40 4.33 7.55
CA PHE A 31 5.96 3.35 6.59
C PHE A 31 7.12 2.64 5.88
N ARG A 32 8.16 3.38 5.46
CA ARG A 32 9.33 2.77 4.80
C ARG A 32 10.14 1.91 5.76
N VAL A 33 10.24 2.29 7.03
CA VAL A 33 10.85 1.48 8.08
C VAL A 33 10.10 0.14 8.21
N GLU A 34 8.78 0.18 8.31
CA GLU A 34 7.95 -1.02 8.43
C GLU A 34 8.09 -1.95 7.22
N VAL A 35 8.04 -1.41 5.99
CA VAL A 35 8.24 -2.19 4.76
C VAL A 35 9.63 -2.82 4.77
N ARG A 36 10.69 -2.05 5.05
CA ARG A 36 12.07 -2.55 5.06
C ARG A 36 12.21 -3.73 6.02
N ASP A 37 11.76 -3.56 7.26
CA ASP A 37 12.02 -4.52 8.32
C ASP A 37 11.23 -5.82 8.09
N THR A 38 9.97 -5.70 7.63
CA THR A 38 9.12 -6.86 7.31
C THR A 38 9.67 -7.64 6.10
N CYS A 39 10.07 -6.92 5.04
CA CYS A 39 10.64 -7.54 3.84
C CYS A 39 11.98 -8.22 4.14
N LEU A 40 12.84 -7.58 4.93
CA LEU A 40 14.12 -8.15 5.34
C LEU A 40 13.94 -9.43 6.16
N ALA A 41 12.98 -9.44 7.09
CA ALA A 41 12.66 -10.61 7.89
C ALA A 41 12.17 -11.78 7.01
N ALA A 42 11.26 -11.51 6.07
CA ALA A 42 10.75 -12.51 5.14
C ALA A 42 11.87 -13.09 4.26
N ALA A 43 12.76 -12.24 3.75
CA ALA A 43 13.86 -12.66 2.90
C ALA A 43 14.89 -13.52 3.65
N LYS A 44 15.22 -13.14 4.89
CA LYS A 44 16.07 -13.96 5.77
C LYS A 44 15.47 -15.31 6.07
N ALA A 45 14.15 -15.37 6.29
CA ALA A 45 13.44 -16.64 6.46
C ALA A 45 13.47 -17.51 5.20
N GLN A 46 13.67 -16.93 4.02
CA GLN A 46 13.80 -17.63 2.73
C GLN A 46 15.25 -17.75 2.24
N GLY A 47 16.23 -17.64 3.14
CA GLY A 47 17.62 -17.99 2.88
C GLY A 47 18.53 -16.85 2.43
N MET A 48 18.05 -15.60 2.33
CA MET A 48 18.95 -14.46 2.11
C MET A 48 19.71 -14.15 3.41
N THR A 49 21.03 -13.98 3.35
CA THR A 49 21.85 -13.80 4.57
C THR A 49 21.87 -12.33 5.01
N SER A 50 22.28 -11.44 4.10
CA SER A 50 22.41 -10.00 4.31
C SER A 50 22.09 -9.22 3.03
N PRO A 51 20.84 -9.29 2.53
CA PRO A 51 20.47 -8.60 1.30
C PRO A 51 20.46 -7.08 1.49
N GLU A 52 20.86 -6.35 0.44
CA GLU A 52 20.56 -4.92 0.32
C GLU A 52 19.04 -4.77 0.15
N VAL A 53 18.42 -3.82 0.88
CA VAL A 53 16.97 -3.57 0.82
C VAL A 53 16.71 -2.13 0.34
N ILE A 54 16.11 -1.99 -0.85
CA ILE A 54 15.74 -0.70 -1.43
C ILE A 54 14.23 -0.57 -1.41
N VAL A 55 13.71 0.31 -0.54
CA VAL A 55 12.27 0.53 -0.38
C VAL A 55 11.78 1.62 -1.32
N HIS A 56 10.68 1.36 -2.03
CA HIS A 56 9.99 2.38 -2.82
C HIS A 56 9.47 3.51 -1.91
N PRO A 57 9.64 4.80 -2.26
CA PRO A 57 9.33 5.90 -1.36
C PRO A 57 7.92 5.92 -0.75
N PHE A 58 6.92 5.43 -1.51
CA PHE A 58 5.50 5.48 -1.17
C PHE A 58 4.73 4.17 -1.36
N GLY A 59 5.31 3.21 -2.11
CA GLY A 59 4.58 2.06 -2.67
C GLY A 59 3.42 2.45 -3.61
N SER A 60 2.33 1.70 -3.55
CA SER A 60 1.04 1.95 -4.24
C SER A 60 -0.07 2.27 -3.23
N ALA A 61 -1.32 2.40 -3.68
CA ALA A 61 -2.46 2.62 -2.79
C ALA A 61 -2.58 1.54 -1.69
N SER A 62 -2.34 0.27 -2.06
CA SER A 62 -2.57 -0.88 -1.16
C SER A 62 -1.29 -1.58 -0.71
N TYR A 63 -0.14 -1.28 -1.33
CA TYR A 63 1.08 -2.05 -1.11
C TYR A 63 2.31 -1.17 -0.85
N GLY A 64 3.19 -1.64 0.02
CA GLY A 64 4.59 -1.26 0.05
C GLY A 64 5.39 -2.16 -0.88
N ILE A 65 6.44 -1.62 -1.49
CA ILE A 65 7.29 -2.37 -2.40
C ILE A 65 8.74 -2.15 -2.00
N ALA A 66 9.52 -3.22 -1.97
CA ALA A 66 10.97 -3.16 -1.83
C ALA A 66 11.64 -4.13 -2.80
N VAL A 67 12.83 -3.77 -3.26
CA VAL A 67 13.73 -4.67 -4.00
C VAL A 67 14.80 -5.16 -3.03
N LEU A 68 15.03 -6.46 -3.01
CA LEU A 68 16.11 -7.10 -2.27
C LEU A 68 17.15 -7.65 -3.22
N ARG A 69 18.43 -7.44 -2.90
CA ARG A 69 19.55 -7.89 -3.73
C ARG A 69 20.61 -8.56 -2.87
N GLU A 70 20.97 -9.80 -3.23
CA GLU A 70 22.09 -10.53 -2.64
C GLU A 70 22.84 -11.29 -3.74
N GLY A 71 24.00 -10.77 -4.16
CA GLY A 71 24.71 -11.29 -5.33
C GLY A 71 23.83 -11.25 -6.59
N ASP A 72 23.61 -12.41 -7.20
CA ASP A 72 22.74 -12.54 -8.36
C ASP A 72 21.25 -12.67 -8.00
N ASP A 73 20.91 -13.09 -6.78
CA ASP A 73 19.54 -13.21 -6.30
C ASP A 73 18.90 -11.82 -6.15
N LYS A 74 17.75 -11.65 -6.80
CA LYS A 74 16.99 -10.41 -6.86
C LYS A 74 15.54 -10.76 -6.59
N ARG A 75 14.99 -10.22 -5.51
CA ARG A 75 13.60 -10.45 -5.13
C ARG A 75 12.82 -9.16 -5.00
N ILE A 76 11.56 -9.21 -5.36
CA ILE A 76 10.61 -8.12 -5.12
C ILE A 76 9.76 -8.50 -3.93
N CYS A 77 9.80 -7.66 -2.89
CA CYS A 77 8.91 -7.76 -1.76
C CYS A 77 7.67 -6.91 -1.99
N VAL A 78 6.50 -7.53 -1.90
CA VAL A 78 5.20 -6.89 -1.94
C VAL A 78 4.57 -6.98 -0.55
N PHE A 79 4.51 -5.85 0.14
CA PHE A 79 3.95 -5.73 1.49
C PHE A 79 2.52 -5.20 1.43
N ASN A 80 1.55 -5.96 1.92
CA ASN A 80 0.16 -5.54 1.98
C ASN A 80 -0.06 -4.55 3.14
N LYS A 81 -0.49 -3.32 2.86
CA LYS A 81 -0.68 -2.28 3.89
C LYS A 81 -1.77 -2.60 4.90
N ALA A 82 -2.80 -3.35 4.50
CA ALA A 82 -3.95 -3.69 5.33
C ALA A 82 -3.67 -4.92 6.21
N THR A 83 -3.14 -6.00 5.62
CA THR A 83 -2.93 -7.27 6.32
C THR A 83 -1.52 -7.43 6.88
N LYS A 84 -0.58 -6.58 6.45
CA LYS A 84 0.85 -6.66 6.77
C LYS A 84 1.53 -7.94 6.24
N ALA A 85 0.83 -8.70 5.40
CA ALA A 85 1.40 -9.88 4.74
C ALA A 85 2.46 -9.46 3.71
N VAL A 86 3.48 -10.32 3.55
CA VAL A 86 4.55 -10.13 2.59
C VAL A 86 4.58 -11.29 1.60
N GLU A 87 4.71 -10.94 0.32
CA GLU A 87 5.05 -11.87 -0.75
C GLU A 87 6.42 -11.52 -1.31
N LEU A 88 7.23 -12.54 -1.62
CA LEU A 88 8.53 -12.42 -2.26
C LEU A 88 8.50 -13.20 -3.57
N THR A 89 8.91 -12.56 -4.67
CA THR A 89 9.05 -13.16 -6.00
C THR A 89 10.42 -12.85 -6.61
#